data_AF-A0A7L1TLK7-F1
#
_entry.id   AF-A0A7L1TLK7-F1
#
_cell.length_a   1.000
_cell.length_b   1.000
_cell.length_c   1.000
_cell.angle_alpha   90.00
_cell.angle_beta   90.00
_cell.angle_gamma   90.00
#
_symmetry.space_group_name_H-M   'P 1'
#
loop_
_entity.id
_entity.type
_entity.pdbx_description
1 polymer ?
#
loop_
_entity_poly.entity_id
_entity_poly.type
_entity_poly.pdbx_seq_one_letter_code
_entity_poly.pdbx_strand_id
1 'polypeptide(L)'
;HAVNGNPMVPPFPAEMQMAIFGMGCFWGAEQLFWEMLGVFSTQVGYAGGFTPNPTYEEVRTGNEGLLFPCCDGDPPQCMRQQEDLGTQYRSVIYTLGPQQQAAALHSKAAYQQ
;
A
#
# COMPACT_ATOMS: atom_id res chain seq x y z
N HIS A 1 -8.04 -13.64 10.50
CA HIS A 1 -6.89 -13.59 9.58
C HIS A 1 -6.61 -14.99 9.11
N ALA A 2 -6.48 -15.21 7.79
CA ALA A 2 -6.42 -16.57 7.24
C ALA A 2 -5.21 -17.38 7.74
N VAL A 3 -4.08 -16.72 8.03
CA VAL A 3 -2.83 -17.39 8.43
C VAL A 3 -2.71 -17.59 9.95
N ASN A 4 -3.03 -16.59 10.76
CA ASN A 4 -2.71 -16.57 12.20
C ASN A 4 -3.97 -16.53 13.10
N GLY A 5 -5.18 -16.49 12.52
CA GLY A 5 -6.44 -16.46 13.25
C GLY A 5 -6.82 -15.11 13.89
N ASN A 6 -5.95 -14.09 13.87
CA ASN A 6 -6.22 -12.82 14.53
C ASN A 6 -7.36 -12.00 13.88
N PRO A 7 -8.03 -11.10 14.63
CA PRO A 7 -9.03 -10.19 14.06
C PRO A 7 -8.47 -9.35 12.90
N MET A 8 -9.24 -9.20 11.82
CA MET A 8 -8.88 -8.36 10.65
C MET A 8 -9.71 -7.08 10.57
N VAL A 9 -10.63 -6.88 11.51
CA VAL A 9 -11.49 -5.70 11.58
C VAL A 9 -11.41 -5.14 12.98
N PRO A 10 -11.59 -3.82 13.16
CA PRO A 10 -11.63 -3.21 14.48
C PRO A 10 -12.69 -3.85 15.38
N PRO A 11 -12.49 -3.84 16.72
CA PRO A 11 -11.38 -3.19 17.42
C PRO A 11 -10.10 -4.03 17.43
N PHE A 12 -8.97 -3.37 17.16
CA PHE A 12 -7.64 -3.95 17.35
C PHE A 12 -7.13 -3.70 18.79
N PRO A 13 -6.16 -4.47 19.29
CA PRO A 13 -5.53 -4.20 20.58
C PRO A 13 -4.95 -2.77 20.64
N ALA A 14 -5.03 -2.12 21.81
CA ALA A 14 -4.76 -0.68 21.96
C ALA A 14 -3.28 -0.31 21.70
N GLU A 15 -2.39 -1.26 21.90
CA GLU A 15 -0.95 -1.16 21.65
C GLU A 15 -0.57 -1.24 20.16
N MET A 16 -1.51 -1.64 19.29
CA MET A 16 -1.24 -1.83 17.87
C MET A 16 -1.34 -0.52 17.09
N GLN A 17 -0.48 -0.38 16.08
CA GLN A 17 -0.55 0.70 15.12
C GLN A 17 -0.79 0.13 13.71
N MET A 18 -1.45 0.93 12.87
CA MET A 18 -1.67 0.59 11.47
C MET A 18 -0.63 1.29 10.58
N ALA A 19 -0.15 0.58 9.58
CA ALA A 19 0.69 1.12 8.51
C ALA A 19 0.14 0.67 7.16
N ILE A 20 0.15 1.55 6.15
CA ILE A 20 -0.48 1.29 4.86
C ILE A 20 0.57 1.46 3.75
N PHE A 21 0.80 0.39 3.01
CA PHE A 21 1.79 0.33 1.93
C PHE A 21 1.11 -0.06 0.62
N GLY A 22 1.47 0.62 -0.47
CA GLY A 22 1.22 0.17 -1.84
C GLY A 22 2.52 -0.27 -2.47
N MET A 23 2.59 -1.52 -2.91
CA MET A 23 3.82 -2.18 -3.37
C MET A 23 3.54 -3.11 -4.58
N GLY A 24 2.77 -2.63 -5.56
CA GLY A 24 2.37 -3.46 -6.70
C GLY A 24 1.23 -4.42 -6.35
N CYS A 25 1.26 -5.65 -6.91
CA CYS A 25 0.25 -6.67 -6.62
C CYS A 25 0.22 -7.01 -5.12
N PHE A 26 -0.94 -6.82 -4.49
CA PHE A 26 -1.06 -6.98 -3.06
C PHE A 26 -0.93 -8.43 -2.58
N TRP A 27 -1.13 -9.44 -3.44
CA TRP A 27 -0.98 -10.85 -3.04
C TRP A 27 0.45 -11.15 -2.59
N GLY A 28 1.44 -10.69 -3.37
CA GLY A 28 2.85 -10.82 -3.01
C GLY A 28 3.22 -9.89 -1.85
N ALA A 29 2.69 -8.67 -1.85
CA ALA A 29 3.01 -7.69 -0.82
C ALA A 29 2.50 -8.12 0.57
N GLU A 30 1.27 -8.63 0.68
CA GLU A 30 0.69 -9.05 1.95
C GLU A 30 1.49 -10.19 2.59
N GLN A 31 1.95 -11.13 1.76
CA GLN A 31 2.75 -12.27 2.20
C GLN A 31 4.05 -11.85 2.89
N LEU A 32 4.68 -10.77 2.43
CA LEU A 32 5.91 -10.25 3.04
C LEU A 32 5.71 -9.78 4.48
N PHE A 33 4.50 -9.32 4.82
CA PHE A 33 4.22 -8.74 6.14
C PHE A 33 3.64 -9.74 7.13
N TRP A 34 2.79 -10.69 6.71
CA TRP A 34 2.16 -11.58 7.70
C TRP A 34 3.14 -12.55 8.39
N GLU A 35 4.32 -12.77 7.82
CA GLU A 35 5.39 -13.60 8.41
C GLU A 35 6.33 -12.79 9.33
N MET A 36 6.20 -11.46 9.34
CA MET A 36 7.10 -10.58 10.06
C MET A 36 6.80 -10.56 11.56
N LEU A 37 7.84 -10.74 12.38
CA LEU A 37 7.73 -10.63 13.83
C LEU A 37 7.22 -9.23 14.24
N GLY A 38 6.16 -9.20 15.04
CA GLY A 38 5.53 -7.96 15.49
C GLY A 38 4.32 -7.54 14.65
N VAL A 39 4.01 -8.22 13.54
CA VAL A 39 2.79 -7.98 12.77
C VAL A 39 1.63 -8.79 13.38
N PHE A 40 0.58 -8.08 13.80
CA PHE A 40 -0.61 -8.70 14.38
C PHE A 40 -1.54 -9.31 13.33
N SER A 41 -1.87 -8.55 12.29
CA SER A 41 -2.74 -8.98 11.19
C SER A 41 -2.47 -8.12 9.96
N THR A 42 -2.61 -8.68 8.77
CA THR A 42 -2.61 -7.91 7.52
C THR A 42 -4.01 -7.82 6.93
N GLN A 43 -4.22 -6.85 6.05
CA GLN A 43 -5.38 -6.73 5.18
C GLN A 43 -4.92 -6.10 3.86
N VAL A 44 -5.64 -6.40 2.78
CA VAL A 44 -5.45 -5.76 1.47
C VAL A 44 -6.70 -5.01 1.05
N GLY A 45 -6.50 -3.95 0.27
CA GLY A 45 -7.59 -3.11 -0.23
C GLY A 45 -7.08 -2.00 -1.13
N TYR A 46 -7.96 -1.06 -1.46
CA TYR A 46 -7.67 0.05 -2.36
C TYR A 46 -7.66 1.38 -1.60
N ALA A 47 -6.68 2.22 -1.90
CA ALA A 47 -6.52 3.52 -1.25
C ALA A 47 -5.93 4.57 -2.20
N GLY A 48 -6.33 5.82 -2.00
CA GLY A 48 -5.87 6.99 -2.75
C GLY A 48 -6.43 7.13 -4.17
N GLY A 49 -7.59 6.52 -4.43
CA GLY A 49 -8.44 6.82 -5.59
C GLY A 49 -9.61 7.72 -5.19
N PHE A 50 -10.46 8.08 -6.15
CA PHE A 50 -11.63 8.93 -5.91
C PHE A 50 -12.94 8.15 -5.76
N THR A 51 -13.00 6.92 -6.29
CA THR A 51 -14.19 6.06 -6.19
C THR A 51 -14.36 5.58 -4.75
N PRO A 52 -15.49 5.86 -4.08
CA PRO A 52 -15.78 5.29 -2.78
C PRO A 52 -16.16 3.82 -2.89
N ASN A 53 -15.61 2.97 -2.02
CA ASN A 53 -15.83 1.51 -2.00
C ASN A 53 -15.63 0.82 -3.37
N PRO A 54 -14.45 1.00 -4.00
CA PRO A 54 -14.21 0.46 -5.33
C PRO A 54 -14.17 -1.07 -5.33
N THR A 55 -14.63 -1.67 -6.43
CA THR A 55 -14.49 -3.10 -6.70
C THR A 55 -13.19 -3.39 -7.44
N TYR A 56 -12.70 -4.64 -7.37
CA TYR A 56 -11.50 -5.06 -8.10
C TYR A 56 -11.57 -4.75 -9.60
N GLU A 57 -12.73 -4.96 -10.23
CA GLU A 57 -12.90 -4.71 -11.67
C GLU A 57 -12.83 -3.22 -12.01
N GLU A 58 -13.40 -2.35 -11.17
CA GLU A 58 -13.30 -0.91 -11.34
C GLU A 58 -11.84 -0.45 -11.24
N VAL A 59 -11.08 -0.98 -10.25
CA VAL A 59 -9.66 -0.65 -10.05
C VAL A 59 -8.83 -1.12 -11.22
N ARG A 60 -9.07 -2.36 -11.68
CA ARG A 60 -8.34 -3.00 -12.77
C ARG A 60 -8.49 -2.23 -14.08
N THR A 61 -9.64 -1.58 -14.31
CA THR A 61 -9.88 -0.77 -15.52
C THR A 61 -9.20 0.61 -15.48
N GLY A 62 -8.66 1.03 -14.33
CA GLY A 62 -7.92 2.29 -14.19
C GLY A 62 -8.80 3.56 -14.18
N ASN A 63 -10.13 3.40 -14.15
CA ASN A 63 -11.09 4.52 -14.22
C ASN A 63 -11.29 5.28 -12.90
N GLU A 64 -10.63 4.88 -11.83
CA GLU A 64 -10.86 5.40 -10.46
C GLU A 64 -10.01 6.62 -10.10
N GLY A 65 -9.36 7.21 -11.11
CA GLY A 65 -8.56 8.42 -10.95
C GLY A 65 -7.29 8.23 -10.12
N LEU A 66 -6.72 7.03 -10.09
CA LEU A 66 -5.35 6.79 -9.60
C LEU A 66 -4.28 7.45 -10.53
N LEU A 67 -4.71 8.26 -11.51
CA LEU A 67 -3.92 9.09 -12.40
C LEU A 67 -3.08 10.11 -11.63
N PHE A 68 -1.95 9.67 -11.09
CA PHE A 68 -0.77 10.52 -11.11
C PHE A 68 -0.08 10.25 -12.46
N PRO A 69 0.15 11.26 -13.31
CA PRO A 69 1.07 11.07 -14.42
C PRO A 69 2.44 10.73 -13.82
N CYS A 70 3.15 9.77 -14.43
CA CYS A 70 4.58 9.65 -14.18
C CYS A 70 5.17 11.05 -14.41
N CYS A 71 5.73 11.66 -13.37
CA CYS A 71 6.39 12.94 -13.52
C CYS A 71 7.49 12.78 -14.57
N ASP A 72 7.64 13.75 -15.47
CA ASP A 72 8.73 13.75 -16.44
C ASP A 72 10.07 13.63 -15.69
N GLY A 73 10.73 12.47 -15.81
CA GLY A 73 11.99 12.15 -15.13
C GLY A 73 11.94 10.97 -14.14
N ASP A 74 10.78 10.41 -13.83
CA ASP A 74 10.70 9.17 -13.03
C ASP A 74 11.04 7.93 -13.88
N PRO A 75 11.71 6.91 -13.30
CA PRO A 75 12.01 5.67 -14.00
C PRO A 75 10.73 4.99 -14.50
N PRO A 76 10.80 4.19 -15.59
CA PRO A 76 9.64 3.57 -16.25
C PRO A 76 8.81 2.60 -15.35
N GLN A 77 9.21 2.42 -14.09
CA GLN A 77 8.48 1.70 -13.05
C GLN A 77 7.49 2.56 -12.24
N CYS A 78 7.39 3.87 -12.48
CA CYS A 78 6.46 4.77 -11.79
C CYS A 78 5.01 4.22 -11.66
N MET A 79 4.53 3.52 -12.69
CA MET A 79 3.22 2.86 -12.73
C MET A 79 3.36 1.38 -13.14
N ARG A 80 4.50 0.76 -12.83
CA ARG A 80 4.79 -0.63 -13.18
C ARG A 80 5.60 -1.31 -12.08
N GLN A 81 5.08 -2.42 -11.55
CA GLN A 81 5.82 -3.32 -10.67
C GLN A 81 5.95 -4.67 -11.37
N GLN A 82 7.16 -4.99 -11.83
CA GLN A 82 7.43 -6.19 -12.66
C GLN A 82 6.53 -6.27 -13.89
N GLU A 83 5.67 -7.28 -14.04
CA GLU A 83 4.73 -7.42 -15.18
C GLU A 83 3.42 -6.64 -15.00
N ASP A 84 3.15 -6.14 -13.79
CA ASP A 84 1.92 -5.41 -13.50
C ASP A 84 2.02 -3.96 -13.98
N LEU A 85 1.22 -3.63 -14.99
CA LEU A 85 1.11 -2.30 -15.59
C LEU A 85 -0.17 -1.60 -15.11
N GLY A 86 -0.02 -0.41 -14.52
CA GLY A 86 -1.15 0.41 -14.13
C GLY A 86 -0.87 1.28 -12.90
N THR A 87 -1.57 2.40 -12.79
CA THR A 87 -1.40 3.37 -11.70
C THR A 87 -1.80 2.80 -10.33
N GLN A 88 -2.63 1.77 -10.32
CA GLN A 88 -3.00 0.99 -9.15
C GLN A 88 -1.85 0.18 -8.53
N TYR A 89 -0.75 -0.02 -9.25
CA TYR A 89 0.41 -0.79 -8.80
C TYR A 89 1.58 0.09 -8.33
N ARG A 90 1.37 1.40 -8.21
CA ARG A 90 2.41 2.36 -7.80
C ARG A 90 2.91 2.11 -6.37
N SER A 91 4.17 2.44 -6.13
CA SER A 91 4.75 2.44 -4.78
C SER A 91 4.25 3.64 -3.98
N VAL A 92 3.67 3.41 -2.79
CA VAL A 92 3.16 4.49 -1.93
C VAL A 92 3.19 4.08 -0.45
N ILE A 93 3.37 5.06 0.44
CA ILE A 93 3.19 4.91 1.89
C ILE A 93 2.12 5.91 2.33
N TYR A 94 0.97 5.43 2.80
CA TYR A 94 -0.04 6.30 3.43
C TYR A 94 0.19 6.33 4.93
N THR A 95 0.34 7.53 5.47
CA THR A 95 0.72 7.75 6.86
C THR A 95 -0.50 8.21 7.67
N LEU A 96 -0.64 7.69 8.89
CA LEU A 96 -1.78 7.96 9.76
C LEU A 96 -1.49 9.04 10.81
N GLY A 97 -0.26 9.54 10.86
CA GLY A 97 0.12 10.61 11.77
C GLY A 97 1.53 11.16 11.52
N PRO A 98 1.89 12.26 12.20
CA PRO A 98 3.13 13.00 11.95
C PRO A 98 4.40 12.16 12.16
N GLN A 99 4.39 11.25 13.15
CA GLN A 99 5.53 10.37 13.41
C GLN A 99 5.79 9.41 12.25
N GLN A 100 4.73 8.82 11.68
CA GLN A 100 4.84 7.95 10.51
C GLN A 100 5.28 8.75 9.27
N GLN A 101 4.77 9.98 9.09
CA GLN A 101 5.20 10.85 8.01
C GLN A 101 6.70 11.17 8.08
N ALA A 102 7.20 11.56 9.26
CA ALA A 102 8.62 11.81 9.45
C ALA A 102 9.47 10.57 9.16
N ALA A 103 9.05 9.40 9.65
CA ALA A 103 9.74 8.14 9.39
C ALA A 103 9.75 7.77 7.89
N ALA A 104 8.62 7.92 7.19
CA ALA A 104 8.50 7.65 5.76
C ALA A 104 9.36 8.60 4.91
N LEU A 105 9.43 9.89 5.27
CA LEU A 105 10.29 10.86 4.60
C LEU A 105 11.78 10.57 4.83
N HIS A 106 12.14 10.19 6.06
CA HIS A 106 13.50 9.77 6.38
C HIS A 106 13.88 8.52 5.56
N SER A 107 13.05 7.47 5.56
CA SER A 107 13.35 6.25 4.79
C SER A 107 13.46 6.52 3.30
N LYS A 108 12.61 7.40 2.75
CA LYS A 108 12.71 7.86 1.36
C LYS A 108 14.06 8.52 1.09
N ALA A 109 14.47 9.47 1.93
CA ALA A 109 15.73 10.20 1.75
C ALA A 109 16.96 9.28 1.87
N ALA A 110 16.91 8.27 2.74
CA ALA A 110 17.99 7.30 2.92
C ALA A 110 18.12 6.34 1.71
N TYR A 111 17.01 5.94 1.10
CA TYR A 111 17.00 5.02 -0.05
C TYR A 111 17.38 5.70 -1.38
N GLN A 112 17.27 7.03 -1.46
CA GLN A 112 17.60 7.81 -2.67
C GLN A 112 19.09 8.20 -2.78
N GLN A 113 19.91 7.82 -1.80
CA GLN A 113 21.37 7.99 -1.82
C GLN A 113 22.06 6.78 -2.45
#